data_AF-A0A4D4ML68-F1
#
_entry.id   AF-A0A4D4ML68-F1
#
_cell.length_a   1.000
_cell.length_b   1.000
_cell.length_c   1.000
_cell.angle_alpha   90.00
_cell.angle_beta   90.00
_cell.angle_gamma   90.00
#
_symmetry.space_group_name_H-M   'P 1'
#
loop_
_entity.id
_entity.type
_entity.pdbx_description
1 polymer ?
#
loop_
_entity_poly.entity_id
_entity_poly.type
_entity_poly.pdbx_seq_one_letter_code
_entity_poly.pdbx_strand_id
1 'polypeptide(L)'
;MRVAGPSWPMSPERADAEARAYEQVAGVAPDKIPAIHGYDGENHALVMEDMSDLEVLRTVLNEGAAYGPDTSRRIGEFVAQLSFATSGFGMPSAERKALIAACVSPELCKITEDVVLSEPYIEHEHNHWHPGLDDLAAAFRADPRLRTEVADLRHVFMTSAQAPLHGDLHTGSVMVGERDGAPVVRVFDPEFSFVGPIGFDLGLYWANTLVSQERARALGTLTDHGEQLRLSWEAFAAQFRRLWPTRVDTFFDDAYLDRFLDRVWAESLGFAGTEIVRRVIGFAHLTDLTTLPDPVPASRRALLLGRELIVRRAELTGPDDVRAVVASLS
;
A
#
# COMPACT_ATOMS: atom_id res chain seq x y z
N MET A 1 5.24 -6.33 13.20
CA MET A 1 6.33 -5.32 13.33
C MET A 1 7.10 -5.39 14.67
N ARG A 2 8.45 -5.43 14.64
CA ARG A 2 9.34 -5.12 15.79
C ARG A 2 10.12 -3.80 15.62
N VAL A 3 9.82 -3.04 14.57
CA VAL A 3 10.63 -1.90 14.08
C VAL A 3 10.70 -0.76 15.11
N ALA A 4 9.65 -0.54 15.90
CA ALA A 4 9.65 0.51 16.92
C ALA A 4 10.41 0.13 18.22
N GLY A 5 10.95 -1.10 18.30
CA GLY A 5 11.66 -1.59 19.47
C GLY A 5 10.79 -1.67 20.73
N PRO A 6 11.39 -1.89 21.92
CA PRO A 6 10.68 -1.89 23.20
C PRO A 6 10.02 -0.54 23.55
N SER A 7 10.41 0.54 22.87
CA SER A 7 9.96 1.92 23.08
C SER A 7 8.52 2.19 22.61
N TRP A 8 7.95 1.33 21.74
CA TRP A 8 6.56 1.45 21.32
C TRP A 8 5.88 0.06 21.39
N PRO A 9 5.39 -0.35 22.58
CA PRO A 9 4.67 -1.61 22.71
C PRO A 9 3.39 -1.55 21.87
N MET A 10 3.14 -2.61 21.10
CA MET A 10 1.92 -2.77 20.31
C MET A 10 1.09 -3.90 20.91
N SER A 11 -0.23 -3.70 20.96
CA SER A 11 -1.18 -4.71 21.46
C SER A 11 -1.04 -6.04 20.69
N PRO A 12 -1.08 -7.19 21.39
CA PRO A 12 -1.20 -8.51 20.75
C PRO A 12 -2.48 -8.68 19.92
N GLU A 13 -3.52 -7.86 20.17
CA GLU A 13 -4.80 -7.87 19.42
C GLU A 13 -4.63 -7.63 17.92
N ARG A 14 -3.47 -7.13 17.47
CA ARG A 14 -3.14 -7.07 16.04
C ARG A 14 -3.16 -8.45 15.35
N ALA A 15 -2.92 -9.54 16.10
CA ALA A 15 -3.07 -10.90 15.59
C ALA A 15 -4.54 -11.24 15.28
N ASP A 16 -5.51 -10.65 16.01
CA ASP A 16 -6.93 -10.80 15.70
C ASP A 16 -7.28 -10.10 14.38
N ALA A 17 -6.68 -8.93 14.12
CA ALA A 17 -6.85 -8.21 12.87
C ALA A 17 -6.24 -8.99 11.69
N GLU A 18 -5.04 -9.54 11.89
CA GLU A 18 -4.36 -10.37 10.90
C GLU A 18 -5.20 -11.63 10.56
N ALA A 19 -5.66 -12.37 11.57
CA ALA A 19 -6.48 -13.57 11.38
C ALA A 19 -7.79 -13.28 10.64
N ARG A 20 -8.51 -12.21 11.03
CA ARG A 20 -9.73 -11.77 10.33
C ARG A 20 -9.45 -11.40 8.87
N ALA A 21 -8.35 -10.70 8.61
CA ALA A 21 -7.98 -10.32 7.24
C ALA A 21 -7.75 -11.56 6.38
N TYR A 22 -7.00 -12.54 6.88
CA TYR A 22 -6.82 -13.79 6.16
C TYR A 22 -8.12 -14.56 5.95
N GLU A 23 -9.04 -14.57 6.91
CA GLU A 23 -10.37 -15.19 6.74
C GLU A 23 -11.12 -14.57 5.55
N GLN A 24 -11.15 -13.22 5.47
CA GLN A 24 -11.78 -12.53 4.34
C GLN A 24 -11.10 -12.84 3.01
N VAL A 25 -9.77 -12.83 2.98
CA VAL A 25 -9.00 -13.10 1.77
C VAL A 25 -9.13 -14.56 1.33
N ALA A 26 -9.12 -15.52 2.25
CA ALA A 26 -9.27 -16.94 1.94
C ALA A 26 -10.60 -17.23 1.23
N GLY A 27 -11.65 -16.45 1.51
CA GLY A 27 -12.94 -16.55 0.84
C GLY A 27 -12.94 -16.14 -0.64
N VAL A 28 -11.97 -15.34 -1.10
CA VAL A 28 -12.06 -14.62 -2.39
C VAL A 28 -10.80 -14.68 -3.25
N ALA A 29 -9.64 -14.85 -2.63
CA ALA A 29 -8.33 -14.92 -3.26
C ALA A 29 -7.36 -15.83 -2.47
N PRO A 30 -7.74 -17.09 -2.17
CA PRO A 30 -6.91 -17.99 -1.36
C PRO A 30 -5.56 -18.31 -2.00
N ASP A 31 -5.44 -18.22 -3.33
CA ASP A 31 -4.18 -18.42 -4.05
C ASP A 31 -3.20 -17.25 -3.93
N LYS A 32 -3.56 -16.17 -3.22
CA LYS A 32 -2.75 -14.95 -3.05
C LYS A 32 -2.17 -14.78 -1.65
N ILE A 33 -2.49 -15.65 -0.70
CA ILE A 33 -2.02 -15.63 0.70
C ILE A 33 -1.47 -17.01 1.10
N PRO A 34 -0.70 -17.12 2.20
CA PRO A 34 -0.43 -18.44 2.78
C PRO A 34 -1.73 -19.15 3.17
N ALA A 35 -1.76 -20.47 3.03
CA ALA A 35 -2.86 -21.25 3.59
C ALA A 35 -2.90 -21.11 5.12
N ILE A 36 -4.04 -20.75 5.69
CA ILE A 36 -4.20 -20.62 7.14
C ILE A 36 -4.74 -21.93 7.71
N HIS A 37 -4.05 -22.48 8.70
CA HIS A 37 -4.40 -23.75 9.36
C HIS A 37 -5.18 -23.56 10.66
N GLY A 38 -5.02 -22.42 11.35
CA GLY A 38 -5.79 -22.10 12.53
C GLY A 38 -5.32 -20.84 13.24
N TYR A 39 -6.21 -20.24 14.03
CA TYR A 39 -5.93 -19.10 14.89
C TYR A 39 -6.39 -19.40 16.31
N ASP A 40 -5.49 -19.19 17.29
CA ASP A 40 -5.78 -19.25 18.72
C ASP A 40 -5.80 -17.84 19.29
N GLY A 41 -7.00 -17.29 19.49
CA GLY A 41 -7.20 -15.94 20.01
C GLY A 41 -6.87 -15.78 21.49
N GLU A 42 -6.80 -16.87 22.28
CA GLU A 42 -6.38 -16.77 23.69
C GLU A 42 -4.87 -16.53 23.78
N ASN A 43 -4.10 -17.11 22.86
CA ASN A 43 -2.64 -17.01 22.81
C ASN A 43 -2.11 -16.08 21.71
N HIS A 44 -2.99 -15.44 20.93
CA HIS A 44 -2.65 -14.62 19.76
C HIS A 44 -1.71 -15.34 18.78
N ALA A 45 -1.99 -16.62 18.52
CA ALA A 45 -1.13 -17.49 17.73
C ALA A 45 -1.81 -17.91 16.42
N LEU A 46 -1.16 -17.61 15.30
CA LEU A 46 -1.61 -17.97 13.96
C LEU A 46 -0.74 -19.09 13.38
N VAL A 47 -1.36 -20.15 12.90
CA VAL A 47 -0.71 -21.28 12.23
C VAL A 47 -1.02 -21.19 10.74
N MET A 48 0.01 -21.11 9.92
CA MET A 48 -0.09 -20.93 8.48
C MET A 48 0.95 -21.75 7.71
N GLU A 49 0.77 -21.81 6.40
CA GLU A 49 1.69 -22.39 5.44
C GLU A 49 3.12 -21.85 5.60
N ASP A 50 4.09 -22.76 5.57
CA ASP A 50 5.50 -22.38 5.47
C ASP A 50 5.80 -21.87 4.05
N MET A 51 6.33 -20.66 3.97
CA MET A 51 6.74 -20.00 2.73
C MET A 51 8.25 -19.77 2.68
N SER A 52 9.03 -20.53 3.44
CA SER A 52 10.51 -20.43 3.50
C SER A 52 11.20 -20.70 2.16
N ASP A 53 10.50 -21.27 1.19
CA ASP A 53 10.95 -21.46 -0.20
C ASP A 53 10.76 -20.22 -1.09
N LEU A 54 10.05 -19.20 -0.60
CA LEU A 54 9.84 -17.91 -1.26
C LEU A 54 10.75 -16.83 -0.65
N GLU A 55 10.90 -15.71 -1.36
CA GLU A 55 11.71 -14.58 -0.93
C GLU A 55 10.86 -13.31 -0.80
N VAL A 56 11.18 -12.45 0.17
CA VAL A 56 10.53 -11.15 0.31
C VAL A 56 10.87 -10.26 -0.89
N LEU A 57 9.84 -9.74 -1.56
CA LEU A 57 9.97 -8.97 -2.81
C LEU A 57 10.93 -7.78 -2.65
N ARG A 58 10.86 -7.04 -1.54
CA ARG A 58 11.80 -5.94 -1.27
C ARG A 58 13.26 -6.41 -1.28
N THR A 59 13.55 -7.59 -0.73
CA THR A 59 14.92 -8.14 -0.66
C THR A 59 15.45 -8.38 -2.06
N VAL A 60 14.73 -9.13 -2.89
CA VAL A 60 15.18 -9.45 -4.26
C VAL A 60 15.31 -8.20 -5.15
N LEU A 61 14.41 -7.22 -4.99
CA LEU A 61 14.51 -5.94 -5.69
C LEU A 61 15.74 -5.15 -5.24
N ASN A 62 16.06 -5.19 -3.95
CA ASN A 62 17.24 -4.52 -3.43
C ASN A 62 18.54 -5.14 -3.96
N GLU A 63 18.51 -6.43 -4.27
CA GLU A 63 19.62 -7.17 -4.91
C GLU A 63 19.69 -6.96 -6.43
N GLY A 64 18.75 -6.20 -7.01
CA GLY A 64 18.75 -5.81 -8.41
C GLY A 64 17.92 -6.72 -9.33
N ALA A 65 17.08 -7.58 -8.76
CA ALA A 65 16.14 -8.39 -9.54
C ALA A 65 15.05 -7.53 -10.22
N ALA A 66 14.43 -8.08 -11.25
CA ALA A 66 13.21 -7.54 -11.85
C ALA A 66 11.98 -8.01 -11.08
N TYR A 67 10.84 -7.34 -11.27
CA TYR A 67 9.57 -7.79 -10.69
C TYR A 67 9.01 -9.05 -11.38
N GLY A 68 9.27 -9.18 -12.68
CA GLY A 68 8.58 -10.12 -13.55
C GLY A 68 7.19 -9.62 -13.99
N PRO A 69 6.57 -10.29 -14.97
CA PRO A 69 5.32 -9.82 -15.58
C PRO A 69 4.09 -9.97 -14.67
N ASP A 70 4.16 -10.83 -13.66
CA ASP A 70 2.98 -11.28 -12.93
C ASP A 70 2.84 -10.64 -11.54
N THR A 71 3.92 -10.16 -10.94
CA THR A 71 3.93 -9.72 -9.53
C THR A 71 2.92 -8.61 -9.28
N SER A 72 3.08 -7.46 -9.94
CA SER A 72 2.16 -6.33 -9.72
C SER A 72 0.75 -6.59 -10.23
N ARG A 73 0.60 -7.37 -11.30
CA ARG A 73 -0.70 -7.81 -11.81
C ARG A 73 -1.46 -8.62 -10.75
N ARG A 74 -0.80 -9.58 -10.12
CA ARG A 74 -1.38 -10.40 -9.04
C ARG A 74 -1.75 -9.58 -7.81
N ILE A 75 -0.98 -8.54 -7.48
CA ILE A 75 -1.32 -7.60 -6.41
C ILE A 75 -2.57 -6.79 -6.75
N GLY A 76 -2.67 -6.27 -7.98
CA GLY A 76 -3.88 -5.57 -8.44
C GLY A 76 -5.14 -6.45 -8.40
N GLU A 77 -5.02 -7.70 -8.85
CA GLU A 77 -6.10 -8.70 -8.77
C GLU A 77 -6.51 -8.98 -7.30
N PHE A 78 -5.53 -9.17 -6.42
CA PHE A 78 -5.75 -9.41 -4.99
C PHE A 78 -6.57 -8.28 -4.35
N VAL A 79 -6.13 -7.02 -4.53
CA VAL A 79 -6.83 -5.87 -3.93
C VAL A 79 -8.24 -5.75 -4.51
N ALA A 80 -8.44 -5.96 -5.81
CA ALA A 80 -9.77 -5.92 -6.42
C ALA A 80 -10.70 -7.03 -5.93
N GLN A 81 -10.21 -8.26 -5.77
CA GLN A 81 -11.01 -9.39 -5.26
C GLN A 81 -11.44 -9.16 -3.82
N LEU A 82 -10.49 -8.82 -2.94
CA LEU A 82 -10.77 -8.51 -1.54
C LEU A 82 -11.76 -7.36 -1.43
N SER A 83 -11.42 -6.22 -2.04
CA SER A 83 -12.20 -5.01 -1.87
C SER A 83 -13.58 -5.11 -2.48
N PHE A 84 -13.74 -5.69 -3.66
CA PHE A 84 -15.06 -5.82 -4.27
C PHE A 84 -15.99 -6.66 -3.39
N ALA A 85 -15.55 -7.87 -3.03
CA ALA A 85 -16.37 -8.85 -2.31
C ALA A 85 -16.81 -8.38 -0.90
N THR A 86 -16.05 -7.48 -0.30
CA THR A 86 -16.28 -6.96 1.07
C THR A 86 -16.80 -5.51 1.09
N SER A 87 -16.89 -4.88 -0.08
CA SER A 87 -17.47 -3.53 -0.23
C SER A 87 -19.00 -3.53 -0.20
N GLY A 88 -19.58 -2.33 -0.26
CA GLY A 88 -21.03 -2.17 -0.45
C GLY A 88 -21.53 -2.70 -1.80
N PHE A 89 -20.65 -3.06 -2.73
CA PHE A 89 -21.01 -3.67 -4.00
C PHE A 89 -21.07 -5.20 -3.91
N GLY A 90 -20.18 -5.84 -3.16
CA GLY A 90 -20.10 -7.31 -3.10
C GLY A 90 -20.78 -7.95 -1.89
N MET A 91 -21.05 -7.18 -0.83
CA MET A 91 -21.53 -7.72 0.45
C MET A 91 -22.89 -7.14 0.86
N PRO A 92 -23.85 -7.96 1.34
CA PRO A 92 -25.11 -7.47 1.89
C PRO A 92 -24.92 -6.46 3.03
N SER A 93 -25.80 -5.47 3.11
CA SER A 93 -25.64 -4.32 4.03
C SER A 93 -25.48 -4.70 5.51
N ALA A 94 -26.23 -5.71 5.98
CA ALA A 94 -26.17 -6.14 7.37
C ALA A 94 -24.84 -6.82 7.71
N GLU A 95 -24.39 -7.75 6.86
CA GLU A 95 -23.10 -8.43 6.98
C GLU A 95 -21.95 -7.43 6.92
N ARG A 96 -22.01 -6.47 5.99
CA ARG A 96 -21.01 -5.42 5.87
C ARG A 96 -20.90 -4.55 7.12
N LYS A 97 -22.02 -4.19 7.75
CA LYS A 97 -22.01 -3.42 9.01
C LYS A 97 -21.41 -4.23 10.15
N ALA A 98 -21.67 -5.54 10.20
CA ALA A 98 -21.04 -6.42 11.18
C ALA A 98 -19.53 -6.52 10.94
N LEU A 99 -19.09 -6.64 9.68
CA LEU A 99 -17.67 -6.65 9.32
C LEU A 99 -16.96 -5.35 9.73
N ILE A 100 -17.58 -4.19 9.46
CA ILE A 100 -17.06 -2.88 9.92
C ILE A 100 -16.86 -2.88 11.44
N ALA A 101 -17.84 -3.37 12.20
CA ALA A 101 -17.75 -3.42 13.65
C ALA A 101 -16.64 -4.36 14.14
N ALA A 102 -16.46 -5.51 13.48
CA ALA A 102 -15.43 -6.50 13.82
C ALA A 102 -14.00 -6.04 13.47
N CYS A 103 -13.85 -5.15 12.50
CA CYS A 103 -12.57 -4.65 12.00
C CYS A 103 -12.15 -3.30 12.61
N VAL A 104 -12.75 -2.88 13.73
CA VAL A 104 -12.32 -1.68 14.45
C VAL A 104 -10.92 -1.90 15.04
N SER A 105 -9.94 -1.09 14.62
CA SER A 105 -8.53 -1.21 15.04
C SER A 105 -7.94 0.15 15.44
N PRO A 106 -8.30 0.72 16.61
CA PRO A 106 -8.00 2.11 16.93
C PRO A 106 -6.49 2.40 17.04
N GLU A 107 -5.73 1.50 17.68
CA GLU A 107 -4.30 1.73 17.94
C GLU A 107 -3.47 1.74 16.64
N LEU A 108 -3.71 0.77 15.75
CA LEU A 108 -2.96 0.66 14.48
C LEU A 108 -3.38 1.74 13.48
N CYS A 109 -4.68 2.10 13.45
CA CYS A 109 -5.14 3.25 12.69
C CYS A 109 -4.47 4.53 13.20
N LYS A 110 -4.39 4.72 14.52
CA LYS A 110 -3.75 5.91 15.12
C LYS A 110 -2.27 6.00 14.76
N ILE A 111 -1.54 4.89 14.78
CA ILE A 111 -0.15 4.84 14.30
C ILE A 111 -0.08 5.37 12.87
N THR A 112 -0.91 4.86 11.97
CA THR A 112 -0.93 5.29 10.56
C THR A 112 -1.29 6.77 10.41
N GLU A 113 -2.32 7.24 11.11
CA GLU A 113 -2.74 8.65 11.13
C GLU A 113 -1.60 9.59 11.53
N ASP A 114 -0.76 9.16 12.47
CA ASP A 114 0.35 9.94 12.96
C ASP A 114 1.56 9.83 12.03
N VAL A 115 2.11 8.63 11.87
CA VAL A 115 3.41 8.44 11.21
C VAL A 115 3.36 8.55 9.68
N VAL A 116 2.19 8.37 9.06
CA VAL A 116 2.01 8.47 7.59
C VAL A 116 1.35 9.79 7.20
N LEU A 117 0.33 10.21 7.96
CA LEU A 117 -0.61 11.26 7.53
C LEU A 117 -0.52 12.56 8.34
N SER A 118 0.48 12.70 9.21
CA SER A 118 0.66 13.89 10.04
C SER A 118 2.13 14.26 10.26
N GLU A 119 2.88 13.43 10.97
CA GLU A 119 4.19 13.75 11.51
C GLU A 119 5.20 14.22 10.45
N PRO A 120 5.36 13.58 9.26
CA PRO A 120 6.34 14.01 8.26
C PRO A 120 6.16 15.44 7.74
N TYR A 121 4.99 16.03 7.96
CA TYR A 121 4.61 17.35 7.45
C TYR A 121 4.61 18.44 8.53
N ILE A 122 5.05 18.10 9.74
CA ILE A 122 5.21 19.01 10.89
C ILE A 122 6.55 18.78 11.58
N GLU A 123 6.87 19.62 12.57
CA GLU A 123 7.98 19.33 13.48
C GLU A 123 7.54 18.25 14.48
N HIS A 124 8.23 17.12 14.46
CA HIS A 124 7.94 15.98 15.33
C HIS A 124 9.23 15.21 15.64
N GLU A 125 9.35 14.68 16.86
CA GLU A 125 10.58 14.01 17.33
C GLU A 125 10.84 12.66 16.66
N HIS A 126 9.80 12.02 16.11
CA HIS A 126 9.93 10.78 15.37
C HIS A 126 10.62 10.95 14.03
N ASN A 127 10.52 12.13 13.42
CA ASN A 127 11.05 12.35 12.08
C ASN A 127 12.57 12.42 12.10
N HIS A 128 13.19 11.62 11.24
CA HIS A 128 14.62 11.68 10.99
C HIS A 128 14.88 11.42 9.50
N TRP A 129 16.01 11.90 9.00
CA TRP A 129 16.38 11.80 7.60
C TRP A 129 17.89 12.01 7.40
N HIS A 130 18.36 11.74 6.19
CA HIS A 130 19.75 12.01 5.82
C HIS A 130 19.98 13.53 5.66
N PRO A 131 21.05 14.14 6.23
CA PRO A 131 21.26 15.61 6.21
C PRO A 131 21.21 16.27 4.82
N GLY A 132 21.57 15.54 3.76
CA GLY A 132 21.41 15.98 2.37
C GLY A 132 19.96 16.24 1.91
N LEU A 133 18.97 16.07 2.79
CA LEU A 133 17.54 16.30 2.56
C LEU A 133 16.96 17.43 3.43
N ASP A 134 17.80 18.13 4.22
CA ASP A 134 17.34 19.18 5.16
C ASP A 134 16.49 20.26 4.47
N ASP A 135 16.87 20.66 3.26
CA ASP A 135 16.16 21.65 2.46
C ASP A 135 14.76 21.16 2.05
N LEU A 136 14.64 19.92 1.59
CA LEU A 136 13.35 19.34 1.20
C LEU A 136 12.45 19.09 2.42
N ALA A 137 13.00 18.59 3.52
CA ALA A 137 12.26 18.40 4.77
C ALA A 137 11.72 19.73 5.31
N ALA A 138 12.52 20.81 5.25
CA ALA A 138 12.06 22.15 5.59
C ALA A 138 11.00 22.67 4.60
N ALA A 139 11.22 22.50 3.30
CA ALA A 139 10.30 22.96 2.26
C ALA A 139 8.94 22.28 2.35
N PHE A 140 8.88 20.96 2.61
CA PHE A 140 7.63 20.19 2.67
C PHE A 140 6.79 20.61 3.89
N ARG A 141 7.44 20.83 5.04
CA ARG A 141 6.75 21.36 6.24
C ARG A 141 6.24 22.78 6.04
N ALA A 142 6.94 23.58 5.24
CA ALA A 142 6.55 24.95 4.90
C ALA A 142 5.52 25.05 3.76
N ASP A 143 5.22 23.95 3.06
CA ASP A 143 4.32 23.95 1.90
C ASP A 143 2.84 23.85 2.33
N PRO A 144 2.06 24.95 2.27
CA PRO A 144 0.67 24.92 2.70
C PRO A 144 -0.22 24.08 1.77
N ARG A 145 0.10 24.01 0.48
CA ARG A 145 -0.68 23.23 -0.49
C ARG A 145 -0.51 21.75 -0.18
N LEU A 146 0.73 21.28 -0.02
CA LEU A 146 1.01 19.89 0.36
C LEU A 146 0.27 19.51 1.64
N ARG A 147 0.34 20.37 2.67
CA ARG A 147 -0.32 20.10 3.97
C ARG A 147 -1.84 20.03 3.88
N THR A 148 -2.48 20.87 3.07
CA THR A 148 -3.93 20.79 2.83
C THR A 148 -4.31 19.49 2.14
N GLU A 149 -3.56 19.09 1.12
CA GLU A 149 -3.84 17.84 0.40
C GLU A 149 -3.63 16.59 1.27
N VAL A 150 -2.63 16.61 2.16
CA VAL A 150 -2.42 15.56 3.17
C VAL A 150 -3.57 15.55 4.19
N ALA A 151 -4.06 16.71 4.62
CA ALA A 151 -5.19 16.77 5.55
C ALA A 151 -6.47 16.15 4.93
N ASP A 152 -6.69 16.35 3.64
CA ASP A 152 -7.79 15.70 2.91
C ASP A 152 -7.62 14.18 2.85
N LEU A 153 -6.42 13.69 2.51
CA LEU A 153 -6.11 12.24 2.52
C LEU A 153 -6.26 11.64 3.93
N ARG A 154 -5.85 12.38 4.96
CA ARG A 154 -6.04 12.00 6.37
C ARG A 154 -7.52 11.89 6.70
N HIS A 155 -8.35 12.84 6.26
CA HIS A 155 -9.79 12.77 6.46
C HIS A 155 -10.41 11.57 5.74
N VAL A 156 -9.99 11.27 4.51
CA VAL A 156 -10.43 10.07 3.77
C VAL A 156 -10.07 8.80 4.54
N PHE A 157 -8.82 8.66 5.02
CA PHE A 157 -8.40 7.51 5.82
C PHE A 157 -9.25 7.33 7.08
N MET A 158 -9.54 8.42 7.80
CA MET A 158 -10.31 8.39 9.05
C MET A 158 -11.81 8.08 8.88
N THR A 159 -12.38 8.31 7.71
CA THR A 159 -13.85 8.32 7.54
C THR A 159 -14.38 7.41 6.44
N SER A 160 -13.55 7.03 5.48
CA SER A 160 -13.95 6.24 4.32
C SER A 160 -13.91 4.75 4.65
N ALA A 161 -15.04 4.21 5.10
CA ALA A 161 -15.19 2.77 5.28
C ALA A 161 -15.61 2.14 3.93
N GLN A 162 -14.66 1.71 3.09
CA GLN A 162 -14.95 1.08 1.79
C GLN A 162 -14.89 -0.45 1.87
N ALA A 163 -13.77 -1.02 2.30
CA ALA A 163 -13.54 -2.46 2.45
C ALA A 163 -12.42 -2.72 3.49
N PRO A 164 -12.34 -3.92 4.10
CA PRO A 164 -11.12 -4.37 4.78
C PRO A 164 -9.90 -4.22 3.88
N LEU A 165 -8.87 -3.60 4.43
CA LEU A 165 -7.57 -3.42 3.80
C LEU A 165 -6.59 -4.47 4.31
N HIS A 166 -5.49 -4.66 3.59
CA HIS A 166 -4.27 -5.22 4.16
C HIS A 166 -3.69 -4.24 5.21
N GLY A 167 -3.71 -2.94 4.94
CA GLY A 167 -3.36 -1.89 5.90
C GLY A 167 -1.86 -1.56 5.97
N ASP A 168 -0.98 -2.44 5.51
CA ASP A 168 0.46 -2.13 5.30
C ASP A 168 1.03 -2.83 4.04
N LEU A 169 0.33 -2.71 2.91
CA LEU A 169 0.66 -3.43 1.67
C LEU A 169 1.86 -2.82 0.94
N HIS A 170 3.07 -3.15 1.40
CA HIS A 170 4.31 -2.74 0.75
C HIS A 170 5.08 -3.94 0.17
N THR A 171 6.15 -3.72 -0.59
CA THR A 171 6.99 -4.80 -1.16
C THR A 171 7.67 -5.68 -0.10
N GLY A 172 7.71 -5.24 1.16
CA GLY A 172 8.13 -6.07 2.30
C GLY A 172 7.06 -7.05 2.81
N SER A 173 5.81 -6.91 2.36
CA SER A 173 4.64 -7.73 2.74
C SER A 173 4.19 -8.62 1.58
N VAL A 174 5.10 -8.84 0.63
CA VAL A 174 4.91 -9.68 -0.56
C VAL A 174 6.09 -10.62 -0.64
N MET A 175 5.82 -11.92 -0.76
CA MET A 175 6.80 -12.93 -1.09
C MET A 175 6.62 -13.41 -2.53
N VAL A 176 7.73 -13.67 -3.21
CA VAL A 176 7.79 -14.13 -4.60
C VAL A 176 8.71 -15.34 -4.72
N GLY A 177 8.47 -16.18 -5.72
CA GLY A 177 9.30 -17.34 -6.02
C GLY A 177 8.68 -18.22 -7.08
N GLU A 178 9.10 -19.47 -7.14
CA GLU A 178 8.56 -20.46 -8.07
C GLU A 178 8.16 -21.74 -7.34
N ARG A 179 7.01 -22.30 -7.70
CA ARG A 179 6.59 -23.64 -7.26
C ARG A 179 6.04 -24.38 -8.47
N ASP A 180 6.43 -25.65 -8.61
CA ASP A 180 6.04 -26.49 -9.74
C ASP A 180 6.29 -25.86 -11.13
N GLY A 181 7.34 -25.03 -11.25
CA GLY A 181 7.70 -24.32 -12.48
C GLY A 181 6.79 -23.13 -12.83
N ALA A 182 5.96 -22.67 -11.89
CA ALA A 182 5.11 -21.48 -12.05
C ALA A 182 5.47 -20.38 -11.04
N PRO A 183 5.44 -19.10 -11.45
CA PRO A 183 5.62 -17.97 -10.54
C PRO A 183 4.55 -17.93 -9.44
N VAL A 184 5.01 -17.79 -8.20
CA VAL A 184 4.19 -17.69 -6.99
C VAL A 184 4.35 -16.29 -6.41
N VAL A 185 3.23 -15.69 -6.03
CA VAL A 185 3.18 -14.40 -5.33
C VAL A 185 2.23 -14.55 -4.15
N ARG A 186 2.69 -14.18 -2.97
CA ARG A 186 1.97 -14.30 -1.70
C ARG A 186 2.02 -12.99 -0.94
N VAL A 187 0.86 -12.47 -0.57
CA VAL A 187 0.71 -11.35 0.35
C VAL A 187 0.63 -11.91 1.78
N PHE A 188 1.29 -11.27 2.72
CA PHE A 188 1.33 -11.71 4.13
C PHE A 188 1.44 -10.50 5.07
N ASP A 189 1.22 -10.73 6.37
CA ASP A 189 1.28 -9.72 7.44
C ASP A 189 0.20 -8.61 7.34
N PRO A 190 -1.10 -8.92 7.13
CA PRO A 190 -2.18 -7.93 7.18
C PRO A 190 -2.54 -7.51 8.62
N GLU A 191 -1.56 -7.35 9.52
CA GLU A 191 -1.81 -7.03 10.94
C GLU A 191 -2.43 -5.63 11.13
N PHE A 192 -2.24 -4.72 10.16
CA PHE A 192 -2.83 -3.37 10.12
C PHE A 192 -4.24 -3.33 9.51
N SER A 193 -4.86 -4.48 9.27
CA SER A 193 -6.18 -4.58 8.65
C SER A 193 -7.27 -3.87 9.46
N PHE A 194 -8.02 -3.02 8.74
CA PHE A 194 -9.26 -2.38 9.19
C PHE A 194 -10.12 -2.07 7.96
N VAL A 195 -11.39 -1.69 8.14
CA VAL A 195 -12.22 -1.21 7.02
C VAL A 195 -11.88 0.24 6.70
N GLY A 196 -11.20 0.46 5.58
CA GLY A 196 -10.69 1.77 5.16
C GLY A 196 -10.87 2.05 3.66
N PRO A 197 -10.20 3.09 3.12
CA PRO A 197 -10.24 3.42 1.71
C PRO A 197 -9.36 2.46 0.89
N ILE A 198 -9.94 1.85 -0.14
CA ILE A 198 -9.28 0.87 -1.03
C ILE A 198 -8.03 1.47 -1.68
N GLY A 199 -8.06 2.78 -1.96
CA GLY A 199 -6.93 3.48 -2.54
C GLY A 199 -5.67 3.38 -1.68
N PHE A 200 -5.77 3.18 -0.37
CA PHE A 200 -4.65 3.11 0.55
C PHE A 200 -3.70 1.95 0.24
N ASP A 201 -4.21 0.71 0.15
CA ASP A 201 -3.37 -0.47 -0.14
C ASP A 201 -2.66 -0.37 -1.50
N LEU A 202 -3.39 0.06 -2.54
CA LEU A 202 -2.79 0.31 -3.86
C LEU A 202 -1.71 1.39 -3.77
N GLY A 203 -1.99 2.48 -3.05
CA GLY A 203 -1.04 3.57 -2.86
C GLY A 203 0.24 3.11 -2.15
N LEU A 204 0.12 2.35 -1.06
CA LEU A 204 1.27 1.81 -0.34
C LEU A 204 2.13 0.92 -1.25
N TYR A 205 1.49 0.06 -2.05
CA TYR A 205 2.21 -0.79 -2.98
C TYR A 205 2.92 0.04 -4.06
N TRP A 206 2.19 0.99 -4.67
CA TRP A 206 2.71 1.85 -5.73
C TRP A 206 3.87 2.72 -5.27
N ALA A 207 3.81 3.31 -4.09
CA ALA A 207 4.92 4.03 -3.47
C ALA A 207 6.20 3.19 -3.47
N ASN A 208 6.09 1.94 -3.03
CA ASN A 208 7.23 1.03 -2.95
C ASN A 208 7.72 0.60 -4.34
N THR A 209 6.85 0.48 -5.34
CA THR A 209 7.29 0.25 -6.73
C THR A 209 8.01 1.45 -7.34
N LEU A 210 7.57 2.67 -7.03
CA LEU A 210 8.19 3.89 -7.54
C LEU A 210 9.54 4.14 -6.85
N VAL A 211 9.65 3.82 -5.57
CA VAL A 211 10.92 3.93 -4.84
C VAL A 211 11.92 2.86 -5.27
N SER A 212 11.48 1.62 -5.50
CA SER A 212 12.37 0.59 -6.04
C SER A 212 12.87 0.96 -7.44
N GLN A 213 12.05 1.64 -8.26
CA GLN A 213 12.49 2.22 -9.52
C GLN A 213 13.62 3.25 -9.34
N GLU A 214 13.54 4.12 -8.33
CA GLU A 214 14.61 5.09 -8.05
C GLU A 214 15.89 4.41 -7.54
N ARG A 215 15.78 3.33 -6.77
CA ARG A 215 16.93 2.48 -6.43
C ARG A 215 17.57 1.88 -7.68
N ALA A 216 16.78 1.20 -8.52
CA ALA A 216 17.27 0.56 -9.73
C ALA A 216 17.88 1.59 -10.70
N ARG A 217 17.35 2.82 -10.74
CA ARG A 217 17.95 3.93 -11.47
C ARG A 217 19.33 4.29 -10.92
N ALA A 218 19.46 4.44 -9.61
CA ALA A 218 20.73 4.78 -8.96
C ALA A 218 21.80 3.71 -9.17
N LEU A 219 21.40 2.44 -9.27
CA LEU A 219 22.30 1.31 -9.50
C LEU A 219 22.52 0.97 -10.98
N GLY A 220 21.78 1.60 -11.90
CA GLY A 220 21.84 1.29 -13.33
C GLY A 220 21.22 -0.07 -13.69
N THR A 221 20.30 -0.58 -12.87
CA THR A 221 19.63 -1.89 -13.01
C THR A 221 18.15 -1.77 -13.37
N LEU A 222 17.72 -0.64 -13.95
CA LEU A 222 16.35 -0.45 -14.41
C LEU A 222 15.95 -1.50 -15.46
N THR A 223 14.87 -2.21 -15.18
CA THR A 223 14.28 -3.22 -16.07
C THR A 223 12.79 -2.93 -16.29
N ASP A 224 11.90 -3.68 -15.64
CA ASP A 224 10.44 -3.60 -15.72
C ASP A 224 9.80 -2.71 -14.65
N HIS A 225 10.63 -2.00 -13.87
CA HIS A 225 10.20 -1.24 -12.69
C HIS A 225 9.16 -0.15 -13.04
N GLY A 226 9.37 0.56 -14.15
CA GLY A 226 8.47 1.63 -14.60
C GLY A 226 7.09 1.14 -15.06
N GLU A 227 6.88 -0.17 -15.25
CA GLU A 227 5.60 -0.75 -15.65
C GLU A 227 4.74 -1.19 -14.46
N GLN A 228 5.32 -1.32 -13.27
CA GLN A 228 4.69 -2.06 -12.17
C GLN A 228 3.41 -1.39 -11.65
N LEU A 229 3.41 -0.07 -11.51
CA LEU A 229 2.21 0.68 -11.16
C LEU A 229 1.10 0.48 -12.20
N ARG A 230 1.44 0.59 -13.50
CA ARG A 230 0.49 0.39 -14.60
C ARG A 230 -0.11 -1.02 -14.56
N LEU A 231 0.74 -2.05 -14.44
CA LEU A 231 0.32 -3.46 -14.37
C LEU A 231 -0.60 -3.72 -13.17
N SER A 232 -0.29 -3.15 -12.00
CA SER A 232 -1.15 -3.24 -10.81
C SER A 232 -2.50 -2.58 -11.03
N TRP A 233 -2.51 -1.34 -11.55
CA TRP A 233 -3.75 -0.60 -11.77
C TRP A 233 -4.66 -1.24 -12.83
N GLU A 234 -4.11 -1.60 -13.99
CA GLU A 234 -4.89 -2.22 -15.05
C GLU A 234 -5.49 -3.55 -14.59
N ALA A 235 -4.74 -4.35 -13.84
CA ALA A 235 -5.23 -5.59 -13.28
C ALA A 235 -6.34 -5.36 -12.25
N PHE A 236 -6.17 -4.39 -11.34
CA PHE A 236 -7.20 -4.00 -10.39
C PHE A 236 -8.49 -3.57 -11.10
N ALA A 237 -8.39 -2.61 -12.04
CA ALA A 237 -9.55 -2.05 -12.73
C ALA A 237 -10.26 -3.10 -13.60
N ALA A 238 -9.50 -3.95 -14.31
CA ALA A 238 -10.06 -5.04 -15.10
C ALA A 238 -10.76 -6.08 -14.23
N GLN A 239 -10.15 -6.46 -13.10
CA GLN A 239 -10.74 -7.39 -12.15
C GLN A 239 -12.01 -6.84 -11.52
N PHE A 240 -12.02 -5.57 -11.11
CA PHE A 240 -13.18 -4.93 -10.51
C PHE A 240 -14.35 -4.86 -11.52
N ARG A 241 -14.06 -4.47 -12.78
CA ARG A 241 -15.03 -4.51 -13.89
C ARG A 241 -15.56 -5.91 -14.16
N ARG A 242 -14.71 -6.93 -14.05
CA ARG A 242 -15.11 -8.34 -14.23
C ARG A 242 -16.07 -8.81 -13.13
N LEU A 243 -15.88 -8.33 -11.89
CA LEU A 243 -16.74 -8.66 -10.76
C LEU A 243 -18.04 -7.82 -10.73
N TRP A 244 -18.03 -6.63 -11.33
CA TRP A 244 -19.17 -5.70 -11.32
C TRP A 244 -20.56 -6.28 -11.66
N PRO A 245 -20.71 -7.22 -12.62
CA PRO A 245 -22.00 -7.85 -12.89
C PRO A 245 -22.57 -8.66 -11.72
N THR A 246 -21.75 -9.06 -10.74
CA THR A 246 -22.16 -9.84 -9.57
C THR A 246 -22.47 -8.98 -8.34
N ARG A 247 -22.56 -7.66 -8.50
CA ARG A 247 -22.85 -6.74 -7.38
C ARG A 247 -24.23 -7.02 -6.75
N VAL A 248 -24.32 -6.86 -5.45
CA VAL A 248 -25.55 -7.06 -4.67
C VAL A 248 -26.55 -5.94 -4.87
N ASP A 249 -26.07 -4.70 -4.99
CA ASP A 249 -26.90 -3.52 -5.21
C ASP A 249 -26.85 -3.10 -6.68
N THR A 250 -27.91 -3.45 -7.41
CA THR A 250 -28.04 -3.18 -8.84
C THR A 250 -28.47 -1.75 -9.14
N PHE A 251 -28.71 -0.91 -8.13
CA PHE A 251 -28.92 0.53 -8.32
C PHE A 251 -27.69 1.22 -8.90
N PHE A 252 -26.48 0.79 -8.51
CA PHE A 252 -25.25 1.29 -9.10
C PHE A 252 -25.13 0.82 -10.55
N ASP A 253 -24.93 1.76 -11.47
CA ASP A 253 -24.76 1.52 -12.89
C ASP A 253 -23.28 1.57 -13.31
N ASP A 254 -23.02 1.28 -14.59
CA ASP A 254 -21.66 1.24 -15.12
C ASP A 254 -20.99 2.63 -15.11
N ALA A 255 -21.78 3.71 -15.24
CA ALA A 255 -21.27 5.07 -15.13
C ALA A 255 -20.78 5.39 -13.71
N TYR A 256 -21.46 4.87 -12.68
CA TYR A 256 -20.99 4.98 -11.31
C TYR A 256 -19.72 4.17 -11.06
N LEU A 257 -19.58 2.99 -11.68
CA LEU A 257 -18.35 2.21 -11.60
C LEU A 257 -17.13 3.02 -12.09
N ASP A 258 -17.24 3.67 -13.26
CA ASP A 258 -16.13 4.47 -13.78
C ASP A 258 -15.78 5.63 -12.82
N ARG A 259 -16.79 6.35 -12.29
CA ARG A 259 -16.57 7.38 -11.27
C ARG A 259 -15.92 6.84 -9.99
N PHE A 260 -16.28 5.62 -9.58
CA PHE A 260 -15.69 4.97 -8.41
C PHE A 260 -14.21 4.62 -8.67
N LEU A 261 -13.90 4.05 -9.83
CA LEU A 261 -12.52 3.73 -10.21
C LEU A 261 -11.65 5.00 -10.31
N ASP A 262 -12.16 6.09 -10.90
CA ASP A 262 -11.44 7.37 -10.96
C ASP A 262 -11.10 7.91 -9.56
N ARG A 263 -12.02 7.73 -8.61
CA ARG A 263 -11.77 8.11 -7.21
C ARG A 263 -10.71 7.24 -6.57
N VAL A 264 -10.80 5.92 -6.72
CA VAL A 264 -9.80 4.98 -6.17
C VAL A 264 -8.42 5.31 -6.74
N TRP A 265 -8.31 5.55 -8.05
CA TRP A 265 -7.07 5.98 -8.70
C TRP A 265 -6.46 7.23 -8.05
N ALA A 266 -7.24 8.31 -7.94
CA ALA A 266 -6.77 9.56 -7.36
C ALA A 266 -6.37 9.39 -5.87
N GLU A 267 -7.17 8.68 -5.08
CA GLU A 267 -6.85 8.35 -3.68
C GLU A 267 -5.55 7.54 -3.58
N SER A 268 -5.34 6.55 -4.45
CA SER A 268 -4.12 5.74 -4.49
C SER A 268 -2.87 6.54 -4.82
N LEU A 269 -2.93 7.49 -5.76
CA LEU A 269 -1.80 8.38 -6.01
C LEU A 269 -1.48 9.24 -4.80
N GLY A 270 -2.50 9.77 -4.13
CA GLY A 270 -2.34 10.52 -2.89
C GLY A 270 -1.64 9.71 -1.81
N PHE A 271 -2.15 8.51 -1.52
CA PHE A 271 -1.57 7.63 -0.52
C PHE A 271 -0.17 7.11 -0.91
N ALA A 272 0.08 6.91 -2.20
CA ALA A 272 1.42 6.59 -2.68
C ALA A 272 2.41 7.70 -2.35
N GLY A 273 2.03 8.95 -2.61
CA GLY A 273 2.88 10.07 -2.26
C GLY A 273 3.10 10.22 -0.76
N THR A 274 2.08 9.97 0.08
CA THR A 274 2.25 10.03 1.55
C THR A 274 3.17 8.93 2.07
N GLU A 275 3.08 7.73 1.49
CA GLU A 275 3.96 6.61 1.81
C GLU A 275 5.41 6.89 1.41
N ILE A 276 5.65 7.49 0.24
CA ILE A 276 7.00 7.90 -0.15
C ILE A 276 7.56 8.91 0.86
N VAL A 277 6.80 9.97 1.18
CA VAL A 277 7.26 11.02 2.10
C VAL A 277 7.58 10.45 3.48
N ARG A 278 6.66 9.68 4.07
CA ARG A 278 6.89 9.12 5.42
C ARG A 278 8.06 8.15 5.48
N ARG A 279 8.34 7.42 4.41
CA ARG A 279 9.47 6.49 4.38
C ARG A 279 10.82 7.18 4.17
N VAL A 280 10.85 8.42 3.67
CA VAL A 280 12.10 9.16 3.43
C VAL A 280 12.42 10.15 4.56
N ILE A 281 11.42 10.85 5.09
CA ILE A 281 11.61 11.89 6.14
C ILE A 281 10.77 11.69 7.40
N GLY A 282 10.11 10.54 7.54
CA GLY A 282 9.35 10.17 8.73
C GLY A 282 10.08 9.20 9.64
N PHE A 283 9.32 8.37 10.36
CA PHE A 283 9.86 7.47 11.39
C PHE A 283 10.48 6.17 10.84
N ALA A 284 9.78 5.46 9.94
CA ALA A 284 10.20 4.13 9.51
C ALA A 284 10.73 4.15 8.08
N HIS A 285 12.05 4.06 7.92
CA HIS A 285 12.69 4.09 6.61
C HIS A 285 12.58 2.78 5.82
N LEU A 286 12.99 2.83 4.56
CA LEU A 286 12.92 1.73 3.61
C LEU A 286 14.34 1.34 3.13
N THR A 287 14.64 0.05 3.07
CA THR A 287 15.99 -0.44 2.74
C THR A 287 16.40 -0.18 1.30
N ASP A 288 15.45 0.02 0.39
CA ASP A 288 15.69 0.35 -1.02
C ASP A 288 16.49 1.64 -1.18
N LEU A 289 16.30 2.62 -0.28
CA LEU A 289 17.09 3.85 -0.25
C LEU A 289 18.24 3.77 0.75
N THR A 290 17.99 3.36 1.99
CA THR A 290 19.00 3.47 3.08
C THR A 290 20.22 2.58 2.88
N THR A 291 20.14 1.56 2.04
CA THR A 291 21.26 0.66 1.72
C THR A 291 22.00 1.04 0.43
N LEU A 292 21.61 2.13 -0.25
CA LEU A 292 22.40 2.67 -1.36
C LEU A 292 23.74 3.23 -0.86
N PRO A 293 24.83 3.13 -1.66
CA PRO A 293 26.10 3.76 -1.31
C PRO A 293 26.00 5.28 -1.10
N ASP A 294 25.21 5.96 -1.93
CA ASP A 294 24.77 7.33 -1.73
C ASP A 294 23.24 7.40 -1.89
N PRO A 295 22.47 7.52 -0.79
CA PRO A 295 21.02 7.54 -0.85
C PRO A 295 20.45 8.89 -1.28
N VAL A 296 21.24 9.98 -1.27
CA VAL A 296 20.70 11.34 -1.38
C VAL A 296 20.02 11.59 -2.72
N PRO A 297 20.64 11.33 -3.89
CA PRO A 297 20.02 11.64 -5.18
C PRO A 297 18.69 10.90 -5.38
N ALA A 298 18.65 9.60 -5.08
CA ALA A 298 17.43 8.80 -5.19
C ALA A 298 16.35 9.24 -4.19
N SER A 299 16.73 9.54 -2.94
CA SER A 299 15.78 10.00 -1.92
C SER A 299 15.17 11.37 -2.25
N ARG A 300 15.96 12.29 -2.83
CA ARG A 300 15.46 13.60 -3.29
C ARG A 300 14.43 13.43 -4.41
N ARG A 301 14.74 12.62 -5.42
CA ARG A 301 13.83 12.32 -6.53
C ARG A 301 12.55 11.67 -6.01
N ALA A 302 12.65 10.71 -5.09
CA ALA A 302 11.50 10.08 -4.45
C ALA A 302 10.63 11.10 -3.70
N LEU A 303 11.19 11.99 -2.88
CA LEU A 303 10.43 13.03 -2.19
C LEU A 303 9.69 13.95 -3.15
N LEU A 304 10.38 14.45 -4.18
CA LEU A 304 9.77 15.32 -5.19
C LEU A 304 8.62 14.61 -5.92
N LEU A 305 8.81 13.33 -6.26
CA LEU A 305 7.73 12.50 -6.80
C LEU A 305 6.55 12.40 -5.84
N GLY A 306 6.81 12.06 -4.57
CA GLY A 306 5.77 11.91 -3.55
C GLY A 306 4.92 13.17 -3.39
N ARG A 307 5.57 14.35 -3.41
CA ARG A 307 4.86 15.64 -3.40
C ARG A 307 3.98 15.80 -4.64
N GLU A 308 4.51 15.58 -5.84
CA GLU A 308 3.73 15.74 -7.08
C GLU A 308 2.53 14.78 -7.11
N LEU A 309 2.70 13.54 -6.66
CA LEU A 309 1.60 12.58 -6.55
C LEU A 309 0.51 13.07 -5.59
N ILE A 310 0.86 13.58 -4.41
CA ILE A 310 -0.13 14.15 -3.47
C ILE A 310 -0.83 15.35 -4.11
N VAL A 311 -0.05 16.32 -4.58
CA VAL A 311 -0.52 17.66 -4.95
C VAL A 311 -1.30 17.68 -6.27
N ARG A 312 -1.01 16.73 -7.16
CA ARG A 312 -1.61 16.66 -8.51
C ARG A 312 -2.46 15.41 -8.72
N ARG A 313 -2.78 14.61 -7.69
CA ARG A 313 -3.56 13.36 -7.84
C ARG A 313 -4.86 13.48 -8.62
N ALA A 314 -5.51 14.65 -8.59
CA ALA A 314 -6.74 14.92 -9.35
C ALA A 314 -6.50 15.28 -10.82
N GLU A 315 -5.28 15.64 -11.20
CA GLU A 315 -4.87 15.99 -12.56
C GLU A 315 -4.27 14.79 -13.31
N LEU A 316 -3.70 13.82 -12.59
CA LEU A 316 -3.07 12.63 -13.14
C LEU A 316 -4.17 11.59 -13.40
N THR A 317 -4.56 11.40 -14.66
CA THR A 317 -5.71 10.58 -15.06
C THR A 317 -5.37 9.14 -15.41
N GLY A 318 -4.07 8.82 -15.54
CA GLY A 318 -3.63 7.45 -15.79
C GLY A 318 -2.14 7.22 -15.60
N PRO A 319 -1.69 5.96 -15.78
CA PRO A 319 -0.30 5.56 -15.55
C PRO A 319 0.74 6.33 -16.38
N ASP A 320 0.37 6.77 -17.58
CA ASP A 320 1.26 7.55 -18.44
C ASP A 320 1.54 8.96 -17.89
N ASP A 321 0.56 9.57 -17.20
CA ASP A 321 0.77 10.86 -16.53
C ASP A 321 1.79 10.70 -15.39
N VAL A 322 1.69 9.61 -14.62
CA VAL A 322 2.65 9.29 -13.55
C VAL A 322 4.05 9.06 -14.13
N ARG A 323 4.16 8.31 -15.24
CA ARG A 323 5.43 8.11 -15.94
C ARG A 323 6.04 9.42 -16.43
N ALA A 324 5.22 10.33 -16.94
CA ALA A 324 5.67 11.65 -17.36
C ALA A 324 6.21 12.47 -16.17
N VAL A 325 5.55 12.40 -15.00
CA VAL A 325 6.08 13.02 -13.77
C VAL A 325 7.44 12.43 -13.41
N VAL A 326 7.56 11.10 -13.32
CA VAL A 326 8.83 10.41 -13.00
C VAL A 326 9.96 10.81 -13.95
N ALA A 327 9.68 10.93 -15.24
CA ALA A 327 10.65 11.33 -16.26
C ALA A 327 11.05 12.80 -16.16
N SER A 328 10.17 13.66 -15.66
CA SER A 328 10.41 15.11 -15.54
C SER A 328 11.27 15.50 -14.34
N LEU A 329 11.39 14.60 -13.34
CA LEU A 329 12.18 14.86 -12.15
C LEU A 329 13.68 14.82 -12.49
N SER A 330 14.36 15.93 -12.19
CA SER A 330 15.82 16.05 -12.21
C SER A 330 16.42 15.39 -10.96
#